data_AF-A0A0Q8VCI3-F1
#
_entry.id   AF-A0A0Q8VCI3-F1
#
_cell.length_a   1.000
_cell.length_b   1.000
_cell.length_c   1.000
_cell.angle_alpha   90.00
_cell.angle_beta   90.00
_cell.angle_gamma   90.00
#
_symmetry.space_group_name_H-M   'P 1'
#
loop_
_entity.id
_entity.type
_entity.pdbx_description
1 polymer ?
#
loop_
_entity_poly.entity_id
_entity_poly.type
_entity_poly.pdbx_seq_one_letter_code
_entity_poly.pdbx_strand_id
1 'polypeptide(L)'
;MVTYRSLSELEDAHDQERSAARMRIDSAEQYIGHYRSRINQVAEELYGLGAHKGVVDDPGFRAELRRVTDTASENVAYTGRRIGELEDEYDAMLRGQDEQRERFLAERLDAD
;
A
#
# COMPACT_ATOMS: atom_id res chain seq x y z
N MET A 1 -5.67 -28.38 -2.50
CA MET A 1 -6.96 -27.76 -2.85
C MET A 1 -7.76 -27.73 -1.55
N VAL A 2 -8.07 -26.54 -1.02
CA VAL A 2 -8.90 -26.43 0.19
C VAL A 2 -10.32 -26.78 -0.21
N THR A 3 -10.94 -27.74 0.47
CA THR A 3 -12.31 -28.18 0.18
C THR A 3 -13.21 -27.65 1.29
N TYR A 4 -14.15 -26.79 0.93
CA TYR A 4 -15.12 -26.22 1.86
C TYR A 4 -16.33 -27.13 1.99
N ARG A 5 -16.82 -27.31 3.22
CA ARG A 5 -17.95 -28.22 3.50
C ARG A 5 -19.29 -27.52 3.31
N SER A 6 -19.31 -26.19 3.36
CA SER A 6 -20.50 -25.37 3.20
C SER A 6 -20.18 -24.03 2.56
N LEU A 7 -21.22 -23.38 2.03
CA LEU A 7 -21.13 -22.02 1.50
C LEU A 7 -20.68 -21.03 2.59
N SER A 8 -21.19 -21.18 3.81
CA SER A 8 -20.79 -20.34 4.96
C SER A 8 -19.30 -20.45 5.25
N GLU A 9 -18.73 -21.66 5.20
CA GLU A 9 -17.29 -21.86 5.44
C GLU A 9 -16.42 -21.22 4.35
N LEU A 10 -16.89 -21.24 3.09
CA LEU A 10 -16.25 -20.54 1.98
C LEU A 10 -16.33 -19.02 2.15
N GLU A 11 -17.51 -18.49 2.47
CA GLU A 11 -17.74 -17.05 2.67
C GLU A 11 -16.96 -16.52 3.88
N ASP A 12 -16.90 -17.27 4.99
CA ASP A 12 -16.09 -16.92 6.16
C ASP A 12 -14.59 -16.84 5.82
N ALA A 13 -14.08 -17.78 4.99
CA ALA A 13 -12.70 -17.74 4.53
C ALA A 13 -12.43 -16.54 3.62
N HIS A 14 -13.34 -16.24 2.69
CA HIS A 14 -13.25 -15.06 1.84
C HIS A 14 -13.22 -13.77 2.67
N ASP A 15 -14.06 -13.65 3.70
CA ASP A 15 -14.12 -12.47 4.55
C ASP A 15 -12.84 -12.29 5.39
N GLN A 16 -12.24 -13.39 5.86
CA GLN A 16 -10.92 -13.34 6.53
C GLN A 16 -9.83 -12.87 5.57
N GLU A 17 -9.79 -13.40 4.34
CA GLU A 17 -8.83 -12.99 3.32
C GLU A 17 -9.01 -11.51 2.93
N ARG A 18 -10.26 -11.07 2.73
CA ARG A 18 -10.60 -9.66 2.44
C ARG A 18 -10.13 -8.74 3.54
N SER A 19 -10.43 -9.09 4.80
CA SER A 19 -10.00 -8.32 5.97
C SER A 19 -8.49 -8.22 6.06
N ALA A 20 -7.77 -9.34 5.88
CA ALA A 20 -6.32 -9.36 5.91
C ALA A 20 -5.69 -8.54 4.78
N ALA A 21 -6.21 -8.65 3.55
CA ALA A 21 -5.73 -7.88 2.41
C ALA A 21 -5.99 -6.38 2.61
N ARG A 22 -7.18 -6.01 3.11
CA ARG A 22 -7.52 -4.61 3.39
C ARG A 22 -6.60 -4.01 4.46
N MET A 23 -6.37 -4.72 5.56
CA MET A 23 -5.44 -4.28 6.60
C MET A 23 -4.03 -4.04 6.07
N ARG A 24 -3.56 -4.86 5.12
CA ARG A 24 -2.24 -4.68 4.49
C ARG A 24 -2.20 -3.39 3.64
N ILE A 25 -3.24 -3.13 2.86
CA ILE A 25 -3.36 -1.90 2.05
C ILE A 25 -3.39 -0.68 2.98
N ASP A 26 -4.30 -0.66 3.96
CA ASP A 26 -4.46 0.46 4.88
C ASP A 26 -3.16 0.72 5.68
N SER A 27 -2.44 -0.33 6.08
CA SER A 27 -1.15 -0.19 6.76
C SER A 27 -0.07 0.40 5.85
N ALA A 28 -0.03 -0.01 4.58
CA ALA A 28 0.91 0.54 3.61
C ALA A 28 0.62 2.02 3.33
N GLU A 29 -0.65 2.41 3.18
CA GLU A 29 -1.09 3.79 3.01
C GLU A 29 -0.73 4.67 4.21
N GLN A 30 -0.96 4.18 5.43
CA GLN A 30 -0.58 4.90 6.65
C GLN A 30 0.94 5.09 6.73
N TYR A 31 1.71 4.05 6.39
CA TYR A 31 3.17 4.11 6.40
C TYR A 31 3.70 5.17 5.44
N ILE A 32 3.21 5.21 4.20
CA ILE A 32 3.65 6.23 3.23
C ILE A 32 3.23 7.65 3.64
N GLY A 33 2.02 7.80 4.19
CA GLY A 33 1.57 9.09 4.73
C GLY A 33 2.49 9.59 5.83
N HIS A 34 2.86 8.72 6.77
CA HIS A 34 3.81 9.04 7.84
C HIS A 34 5.21 9.35 7.30
N TYR A 35 5.72 8.53 6.37
CA TYR A 35 7.02 8.74 5.74
C TYR A 35 7.10 10.11 5.05
N ARG A 36 6.08 10.48 4.27
CA ARG A 36 6.01 11.78 3.59
C ARG A 36 6.05 12.95 4.58
N SER A 37 5.27 12.86 5.66
CA SER A 37 5.26 13.88 6.71
C SER A 37 6.64 14.05 7.34
N ARG A 38 7.33 12.94 7.62
CA ARG A 38 8.64 12.95 8.29
C ARG A 38 9.75 13.48 7.39
N ILE A 39 9.71 13.16 6.09
CA ILE A 39 10.65 13.72 5.10
C ILE A 39 10.49 15.23 5.00
N ASN A 40 9.26 15.73 4.91
CA ASN A 40 9.01 17.18 4.84
C ASN A 40 9.56 17.89 6.07
N GLN A 41 9.32 17.33 7.27
CA GLN A 41 9.87 17.87 8.51
C GLN A 41 11.40 17.91 8.49
N VAL A 42 12.06 16.83 8.07
CA VAL A 42 13.53 16.78 7.99
C VAL A 42 14.07 17.80 6.98
N ALA A 43 13.40 17.98 5.83
CA ALA A 43 13.80 18.97 4.83
C ALA A 43 13.70 20.41 5.38
N GLU A 44 12.62 20.71 6.10
CA GLU A 44 12.41 22.02 6.76
C GLU A 44 13.47 22.26 7.86
N GLU A 45 13.76 21.27 8.69
CA GLU A 45 14.79 21.36 9.74
C GLU A 45 16.19 21.57 9.15
N LEU A 46 16.54 20.85 8.08
CA LEU A 46 17.81 21.02 7.38
C LEU A 46 17.92 22.42 6.77
N TYR A 47 16.86 22.91 6.13
CA TYR A 47 16.82 24.26 5.61
C TYR A 47 16.98 25.31 6.72
N GLY A 48 16.27 25.16 7.85
CA GLY A 48 16.39 26.04 9.00
C GLY A 48 17.80 26.07 9.60
N LEU A 49 18.45 24.90 9.69
CA LEU A 49 19.84 24.80 10.13
C LEU A 49 20.79 25.50 9.15
N GLY A 50 20.58 25.31 7.84
CA GLY A 50 21.33 26.00 6.80
C GLY A 50 21.18 27.52 6.92
N ALA A 51 19.96 27.99 7.19
CA ALA A 51 19.65 29.42 7.29
C ALA A 51 20.38 30.04 8.49
N HIS A 52 20.35 29.35 9.63
CA HIS A 52 21.06 29.77 10.84
C HIS A 52 22.58 29.83 10.63
N LYS A 53 23.13 28.92 9.82
CA LYS A 53 24.56 28.88 9.48
C LYS A 53 24.96 29.79 8.31
N GLY A 54 24.00 30.47 7.67
CA GLY A 54 24.25 31.34 6.52
C GLY A 54 24.67 30.61 5.24
N VAL A 55 24.32 29.33 5.09
CA VAL A 55 24.73 28.50 3.93
C VAL A 55 23.57 28.14 3.00
N VAL A 56 22.38 28.72 3.18
CA VAL A 56 21.20 28.41 2.34
C VAL A 56 21.44 28.73 0.87
N ASP A 57 22.17 29.79 0.59
CA ASP A 57 22.50 30.20 -0.78
C ASP A 57 23.74 29.50 -1.33
N ASP A 58 24.42 28.68 -0.52
CA ASP A 58 25.56 27.89 -0.98
C ASP A 58 25.08 26.86 -2.02
N PRO A 59 25.66 26.85 -3.24
CA PRO A 59 25.24 25.92 -4.29
C PRO A 59 25.39 24.45 -3.89
N GLY A 60 26.40 24.11 -3.09
CA GLY A 60 26.63 22.75 -2.60
C GLY A 60 25.54 22.30 -1.63
N PHE A 61 25.18 23.17 -0.68
CA PHE A 61 24.07 22.94 0.24
C PHE A 61 22.74 22.74 -0.52
N ARG A 62 22.43 23.60 -1.50
CA ARG A 62 21.20 23.50 -2.30
C ARG A 62 21.17 22.22 -3.13
N ALA A 63 22.30 21.81 -3.71
CA ALA A 63 22.40 20.58 -4.48
C ALA A 63 22.17 19.33 -3.61
N GLU A 64 22.76 19.28 -2.41
CA GLU A 64 22.57 18.16 -1.48
C GLU A 64 21.14 18.11 -0.93
N LEU A 65 20.57 19.26 -0.54
CA LEU A 65 19.18 19.34 -0.08
C LEU A 65 18.22 18.84 -1.17
N ARG A 66 18.43 19.29 -2.41
CA ARG A 66 17.66 18.82 -3.57
C ARG A 66 17.81 17.32 -3.80
N ARG A 67 19.03 16.77 -3.70
CA ARG A 67 19.26 15.33 -3.86
C ARG A 67 18.45 14.53 -2.85
N VAL A 68 18.44 14.96 -1.58
CA VAL A 68 17.69 14.28 -0.51
C VAL A 68 16.18 14.35 -0.77
N THR A 69 15.65 15.50 -1.16
CA THR A 69 14.22 15.63 -1.48
C THR A 69 13.81 14.84 -2.71
N ASP A 70 14.67 14.77 -3.73
CA ASP A 70 14.43 14.02 -4.95
C ASP A 70 14.39 12.51 -4.66
N THR A 71 15.37 11.97 -3.94
CA THR A 71 15.37 10.56 -3.50
C THR A 71 14.14 10.21 -2.65
N ALA A 72 13.74 11.09 -1.73
CA ALA A 72 12.55 10.85 -0.94
C ALA A 72 11.27 10.86 -1.79
N SER A 73 11.18 11.74 -2.78
CA SER A 73 10.07 11.80 -3.73
C SER A 73 9.99 10.54 -4.60
N GLU A 74 11.14 10.03 -5.06
CA GLU A 74 11.24 8.77 -5.81
C GLU A 74 10.74 7.58 -4.96
N ASN A 75 11.14 7.52 -3.68
CA ASN A 75 10.71 6.47 -2.76
C ASN A 75 9.20 6.50 -2.49
N VAL A 76 8.62 7.70 -2.33
CA VAL A 76 7.17 7.89 -2.21
C VAL A 76 6.47 7.40 -3.48
N ALA A 77 6.96 7.80 -4.65
CA ALA A 77 6.37 7.36 -5.91
C ALA A 77 6.46 5.84 -6.13
N TYR A 78 7.62 5.24 -5.81
CA TYR A 78 7.81 3.79 -5.88
C TYR A 78 6.84 3.04 -4.97
N THR A 79 6.72 3.48 -3.74
CA THR A 79 5.85 2.86 -2.74
C THR A 79 4.37 3.06 -3.10
N GLY A 80 3.99 4.22 -3.64
CA GLY A 80 2.64 4.46 -4.17
C GLY A 80 2.27 3.48 -5.29
N ARG A 81 3.21 3.17 -6.21
CA ARG A 81 2.98 2.12 -7.22
C ARG A 81 2.77 0.74 -6.60
N ARG A 82 3.52 0.41 -5.55
CA ARG A 82 3.36 -0.88 -4.83
C ARG A 82 2.02 -0.98 -4.11
N ILE A 83 1.48 0.12 -3.60
CA ILE A 83 0.13 0.16 -3.03
C ILE A 83 -0.90 -0.10 -4.14
N GLY A 84 -0.77 0.56 -5.30
CA GLY A 84 -1.64 0.28 -6.44
C GLY A 84 -1.59 -1.19 -6.90
N GLU A 85 -0.41 -1.81 -6.94
CA GLU A 85 -0.28 -3.25 -7.21
C GLU A 85 -1.06 -4.10 -6.19
N LEU A 86 -1.08 -3.73 -4.91
CA LEU A 86 -1.86 -4.44 -3.87
C LEU A 86 -3.37 -4.23 -4.03
N GLU A 87 -3.81 -3.05 -4.47
CA GLU A 87 -5.21 -2.77 -4.77
C GLU A 87 -5.68 -3.60 -5.99
N ASP A 88 -4.86 -3.67 -7.04
CA ASP A 88 -5.13 -4.51 -8.21
C ASP A 88 -5.22 -6.01 -7.83
N GLU A 89 -4.31 -6.48 -6.97
CA GLU A 89 -4.34 -7.84 -6.41
C GLU A 89 -5.61 -8.10 -5.60
N TYR A 90 -6.05 -7.11 -4.80
CA TYR A 90 -7.29 -7.19 -4.03
C TYR A 90 -8.51 -7.29 -4.95
N ASP A 91 -8.59 -6.48 -6.00
CA ASP A 91 -9.68 -6.54 -6.97
C ASP A 91 -9.69 -7.85 -7.78
N ALA A 92 -8.50 -8.38 -8.11
CA ALA A 92 -8.38 -9.71 -8.71
C ALA A 92 -8.86 -10.82 -7.77
N MET A 93 -8.50 -10.73 -6.48
CA MET A 93 -8.96 -11.66 -5.45
C MET A 93 -10.49 -11.63 -5.32
N LEU A 94 -11.12 -10.44 -5.25
CA LEU A 94 -12.57 -10.32 -5.16
C LEU A 94 -13.29 -11.01 -6.32
N ARG A 95 -12.83 -10.79 -7.56
CA ARG A 95 -13.37 -11.49 -8.74
C ARG A 95 -13.22 -13.00 -8.63
N GLY A 96 -12.04 -13.47 -8.22
CA GLY A 96 -11.80 -14.91 -8.03
C GLY A 96 -12.64 -15.54 -6.92
N GLN A 97 -13.01 -14.77 -5.89
CA GLN A 97 -13.90 -15.21 -4.82
C GLN A 97 -15.35 -15.32 -5.30
N ASP A 98 -15.81 -14.38 -6.14
CA ASP A 98 -17.13 -14.44 -6.75
C ASP A 98 -17.27 -15.66 -7.68
N GLU A 99 -16.25 -15.92 -8.52
CA GLU A 99 -16.18 -17.11 -9.38
C GLU A 99 -16.14 -18.42 -8.57
N GLN A 100 -15.47 -18.44 -7.42
CA GLN A 100 -15.46 -19.60 -6.53
C GLN A 100 -16.84 -19.84 -5.90
N ARG A 101 -17.53 -18.78 -5.50
CA ARG A 101 -18.88 -18.85 -4.96
C ARG A 101 -19.87 -19.39 -5.99
N GLU A 102 -19.84 -18.88 -7.22
CA GLU A 102 -20.69 -19.36 -8.31
C GLU A 102 -20.46 -20.83 -8.62
N ARG A 103 -19.19 -21.26 -8.71
CA ARG A 103 -18.84 -22.68 -8.90
C ARG A 103 -19.35 -23.56 -7.78
N PHE A 104 -19.16 -23.15 -6.52
CA PHE A 104 -19.63 -23.92 -5.36
C PHE A 104 -21.16 -24.10 -5.37
N LEU A 105 -21.90 -23.07 -5.78
CA LEU A 105 -23.36 -23.14 -5.92
C LEU A 105 -23.78 -24.08 -7.05
N ALA A 106 -23.13 -23.99 -8.22
CA ALA A 106 -23.40 -24.88 -9.36
C ALA A 106 -23.13 -26.35 -9.02
N GLU A 107 -21.97 -26.67 -8.42
CA GLU A 107 -21.59 -28.03 -8.03
C GLU A 107 -22.57 -28.65 -7.02
N ARG A 108 -23.17 -27.84 -6.13
CA ARG A 108 -24.20 -28.30 -5.20
C ARG A 108 -25.56 -28.51 -5.84
N LEU A 109 -25.94 -27.67 -6.81
CA LEU A 109 -27.19 -27.82 -7.55
C LEU A 109 -27.17 -29.05 -8.48
N ASP A 110 -26.00 -29.40 -9.03
CA ASP A 110 -25.82 -30.60 -9.86
C ASP A 110 -25.70 -31.90 -9.04
N ALA A 111 -25.51 -31.80 -7.73
CA ALA A 111 -25.37 -32.94 -6.82
C ALA A 111 -26.69 -33.35 -6.11
N ASP A 112 -27.73 -32.53 -6.21
CA ASP A 112 -29.11 -32.80 -5.76
C ASP A 112 -29.98 -33.34 -6.92
#